data_AF-A0A8B7QC58-F1
#
_entry.id   AF-A0A8B7QC58-F1
#
_cell.length_a   1.000
_cell.length_b   1.000
_cell.length_c   1.000
_cell.angle_alpha   90.00
_cell.angle_beta   90.00
_cell.angle_gamma   90.00
#
_symmetry.space_group_name_H-M   'P 1'
#
loop_
_entity.id
_entity.type
_entity.pdbx_description
1 polymer ?
#
loop_
_entity_poly.entity_id
_entity_poly.type
_entity_poly.pdbx_seq_one_letter_code
_entity_poly.pdbx_strand_id
1 'polypeptide(L)'
;MAGLGVVCVAAWVPCRRWGWTACSFDRGLRALLARKPERTPRWLPACRQKTSISFLSRPDLPNLAYKRLKGKSPGIIFIPGYISSMNGTKALAIEEFCRSLGHACIR
;
A
#
# COMPACT_ATOMS: atom_id res chain seq x y z
N MET A 1 -51.71 -29.03 20.99
CA MET A 1 -50.84 -28.29 21.93
C MET A 1 -49.77 -27.58 21.12
N ALA A 2 -49.97 -26.29 20.90
CA ALA A 2 -49.10 -25.43 20.12
C ALA A 2 -47.84 -25.05 20.91
N GLY A 3 -46.68 -25.06 20.26
CA GLY A 3 -45.49 -24.30 20.67
C GLY A 3 -45.04 -23.49 19.44
N LEU A 4 -45.20 -22.17 19.41
CA LEU A 4 -44.24 -21.18 19.94
C LEU A 4 -42.82 -21.55 19.46
N GLY A 5 -42.30 -21.05 18.34
CA GLY A 5 -42.35 -19.69 17.83
C GLY A 5 -41.12 -18.93 18.33
N VAL A 6 -40.01 -18.95 17.59
CA VAL A 6 -38.94 -17.94 17.71
C VAL A 6 -38.39 -17.64 16.32
N VAL A 7 -38.82 -16.50 15.78
CA VAL A 7 -38.23 -15.85 14.61
C VAL A 7 -37.10 -14.96 15.14
N CYS A 8 -35.85 -15.23 14.72
CA CYS A 8 -34.71 -14.36 15.02
C CYS A 8 -34.72 -13.18 14.06
N VAL A 9 -35.16 -12.01 14.54
CA VAL A 9 -35.13 -10.75 13.83
C VAL A 9 -33.81 -10.04 14.09
N ALA A 10 -33.13 -9.73 12.98
CA ALA A 10 -32.20 -8.62 12.72
C ALA A 10 -31.34 -8.06 13.87
N ALA A 11 -30.02 -8.20 13.74
CA ALA A 11 -29.06 -7.23 14.27
C ALA A 11 -28.25 -6.64 13.10
N TRP A 12 -28.88 -5.71 12.38
CA TRP A 12 -28.16 -4.81 11.47
C TRP A 12 -27.41 -3.78 12.32
N VAL A 13 -26.08 -3.92 12.37
CA VAL A 13 -25.17 -2.97 13.00
C VAL A 13 -25.19 -1.67 12.20
N PRO A 14 -25.57 -0.51 12.79
CA PRO A 14 -25.56 0.75 12.05
C PRO A 14 -24.13 1.20 11.76
N CYS A 15 -23.90 1.50 10.49
CA CYS A 15 -22.71 2.11 9.93
C CYS A 15 -22.18 3.30 10.73
N ARG A 16 -20.84 3.41 10.74
CA ARG A 16 -20.06 4.48 11.37
C ARG A 16 -20.52 5.87 10.91
N ARG A 17 -21.02 6.65 11.87
CA ARG A 17 -21.39 8.06 11.75
C ARG A 17 -20.12 8.93 11.74
N TRP A 18 -19.74 9.46 10.58
CA TRP A 18 -18.80 10.57 10.47
C TRP A 18 -19.57 11.88 10.69
N GLY A 19 -19.54 12.38 11.91
CA GLY A 19 -20.06 13.71 12.23
C GLY A 19 -19.02 14.78 11.91
N TRP A 20 -19.24 15.55 10.85
CA TRP A 20 -18.55 16.81 10.61
C TRP A 20 -19.43 17.91 11.21
N THR A 21 -19.05 18.44 12.36
CA THR A 21 -19.62 19.70 12.86
C THR A 21 -18.75 20.86 12.40
N ALA A 22 -19.30 21.61 11.46
CA ALA A 22 -18.88 22.97 11.14
C ALA A 22 -19.29 23.90 12.29
N CYS A 23 -18.33 24.67 12.82
CA CYS A 23 -18.61 25.87 13.59
C CYS A 23 -17.79 27.01 12.98
N SER A 24 -18.47 27.90 12.27
CA SER A 24 -17.95 29.22 11.89
C SER A 24 -18.14 30.16 13.07
N PHE A 25 -17.09 30.88 13.45
CA PHE A 25 -17.22 32.10 14.24
C PHE A 25 -16.29 33.17 13.67
N ASP A 26 -16.89 34.30 13.33
CA ASP A 26 -16.30 35.38 12.52
C ASP A 26 -15.75 36.50 13.40
N ARG A 27 -14.74 37.20 12.85
CA ARG A 27 -14.38 38.62 13.08
C ARG A 27 -13.62 39.05 14.35
N GLY A 28 -12.34 39.38 14.13
CA GLY A 28 -11.51 40.21 15.02
C GLY A 28 -10.24 40.74 14.31
N LEU A 29 -10.36 41.98 13.82
CA LEU A 29 -9.42 42.93 13.21
C LEU A 29 -7.89 42.64 13.17
N ARG A 30 -7.32 42.93 11.98
CA ARG A 30 -5.90 42.91 11.57
C ARG A 30 -4.97 43.79 12.41
N ALA A 31 -3.75 43.30 12.66
CA ALA A 31 -2.46 43.84 12.16
C ALA A 31 -1.33 43.49 13.14
N LEU A 32 -0.37 42.68 12.67
CA LEU A 32 1.08 42.90 12.82
C LEU A 32 1.80 41.73 12.15
N LEU A 33 2.78 42.09 11.34
CA LEU A 33 3.57 41.26 10.45
C LEU A 33 4.34 40.18 11.23
N ALA A 34 3.72 39.03 11.45
CA ALA A 34 4.40 37.85 12.00
C ALA A 34 4.58 36.82 10.89
N ARG A 35 5.83 36.70 10.44
CA ARG A 35 6.38 35.74 9.48
C ARG A 35 5.57 34.44 9.42
N LYS A 36 4.96 34.15 8.27
CA LYS A 36 4.61 32.77 7.90
C LYS A 36 5.92 31.97 7.91
N PRO A 37 6.11 30.97 8.78
CA PRO A 37 7.15 30.00 8.52
C PRO A 37 6.67 29.22 7.30
N GLU A 38 7.41 29.36 6.20
CA GLU A 38 7.35 28.46 5.05
C GLU A 38 7.59 27.04 5.58
N ARG A 39 6.53 26.33 6.00
CA ARG A 39 6.59 24.90 6.23
C ARG A 39 6.67 24.26 4.86
N THR A 40 7.87 24.33 4.29
CA THR A 40 8.30 23.44 3.23
C THR A 40 7.99 22.02 3.68
N PRO A 41 7.23 21.22 2.89
CA PRO A 41 7.23 19.79 3.13
C PRO A 41 8.67 19.35 2.94
N ARG A 42 9.32 18.94 4.03
CA ARG A 42 10.58 18.21 3.96
C ARG A 42 10.26 16.97 3.12
N TRP A 43 10.62 17.02 1.85
CA TRP A 43 10.74 15.83 1.02
C TRP A 43 11.70 14.92 1.77
N LEU A 44 11.14 13.93 2.49
CA LEU A 44 11.93 12.85 3.04
C LEU A 44 12.73 12.30 1.87
N PRO A 45 14.04 12.06 2.02
CA PRO A 45 14.82 11.45 0.97
C PRO A 45 14.09 10.15 0.64
N ALA A 46 13.52 10.07 -0.56
CA ALA A 46 12.86 8.86 -1.02
C ALA A 46 13.91 7.78 -0.87
N CYS A 47 13.74 6.89 0.11
CA CYS A 47 14.66 5.80 0.37
C CYS A 47 14.75 5.01 -0.91
N ARG A 48 15.79 5.28 -1.72
CA ARG A 48 16.00 4.59 -2.98
C ARG A 48 16.34 3.17 -2.59
N GLN A 49 15.33 2.29 -2.66
CA GLN A 49 15.52 0.89 -2.34
C GLN A 49 16.56 0.32 -3.30
N LYS A 50 17.79 0.14 -2.80
CA LYS A 50 18.90 -0.43 -3.55
C LYS A 50 18.66 -1.93 -3.66
N THR A 51 17.70 -2.31 -4.49
CA THR A 51 17.42 -3.71 -4.79
C THR A 51 18.50 -4.21 -5.74
N SER A 52 19.46 -4.98 -5.20
CA SER A 52 20.48 -5.65 -5.98
C SER A 52 19.84 -6.69 -6.89
N ILE A 53 20.12 -6.61 -8.19
CA ILE A 53 19.72 -7.64 -9.17
C ILE A 53 20.55 -8.88 -8.90
N SER A 54 19.90 -10.04 -8.88
CA SER A 54 20.55 -11.36 -8.75
C SER A 54 20.42 -12.12 -10.06
N PHE A 55 21.33 -13.06 -10.30
CA PHE A 55 21.32 -13.90 -11.50
C PHE A 55 21.26 -15.37 -11.12
N LEU A 56 20.39 -16.12 -11.79
CA LEU A 56 20.30 -17.57 -11.69
C LEU A 56 21.08 -18.18 -12.85
N SER A 57 22.20 -18.82 -12.54
CA SER A 57 23.00 -19.57 -13.51
C SER A 57 22.37 -20.91 -13.82
N ARG A 58 22.35 -21.25 -15.11
CA ARG A 58 21.81 -22.51 -15.62
C ARG A 58 22.85 -23.09 -16.58
N PRO A 59 23.27 -24.36 -16.42
CA PRO A 59 24.21 -24.96 -17.37
C PRO A 59 23.60 -24.91 -18.77
N ASP A 60 24.43 -24.55 -19.76
CA ASP A 60 24.08 -24.51 -21.19
C ASP A 60 22.95 -23.54 -21.59
N LEU A 61 22.49 -22.68 -20.67
CA LEU A 61 21.40 -21.73 -20.87
C LEU A 61 21.80 -20.32 -20.42
N PRO A 62 21.18 -19.26 -20.98
CA PRO A 62 21.46 -17.90 -20.54
C PRO A 62 21.05 -17.68 -19.08
N ASN A 63 21.80 -16.83 -18.39
CA ASN A 63 21.51 -16.45 -17.00
C ASN A 63 20.18 -15.70 -16.90
N LEU A 64 19.35 -16.07 -15.91
CA LEU A 64 18.11 -15.35 -15.65
C LEU A 64 18.32 -14.30 -14.58
N ALA A 65 18.10 -13.03 -14.94
CA ALA A 65 18.04 -11.95 -13.97
C ALA A 65 16.73 -12.02 -13.19
N TYR A 66 16.79 -11.83 -11.88
CA TYR A 66 15.61 -11.71 -11.03
C TYR A 66 15.88 -10.77 -9.86
N LYS A 67 14.80 -10.28 -9.24
CA LYS A 67 14.82 -9.56 -7.97
C LYS A 67 13.99 -10.32 -6.95
N ARG A 68 14.59 -10.54 -5.79
CA ARG A 68 13.95 -11.25 -4.67
C ARG A 68 13.72 -10.32 -3.50
N LEU A 69 12.46 -10.21 -3.10
CA LEU A 69 12.03 -9.66 -1.83
C LEU A 69 11.93 -10.79 -0.80
N LYS A 70 12.64 -10.65 0.32
CA LYS A 70 12.54 -11.60 1.44
C LYS A 70 11.25 -11.33 2.21
N GLY A 71 10.58 -12.39 2.66
CA GLY A 71 9.36 -12.29 3.47
C GLY A 71 8.80 -13.66 3.85
N LYS A 72 7.57 -13.68 4.33
CA LYS A 72 6.85 -14.88 4.81
C LYS A 72 6.34 -15.73 3.63
N SER A 73 6.15 -17.03 3.87
CA SER A 73 5.41 -17.92 2.98
C SER A 73 3.89 -17.68 3.10
N PRO A 74 3.10 -17.87 2.03
CA PRO A 74 3.49 -18.28 0.68
C PRO A 74 4.25 -17.19 -0.07
N GLY A 75 5.16 -17.62 -0.96
CA GLY A 75 5.92 -16.71 -1.83
C GLY A 75 5.18 -16.47 -3.15
N ILE A 76 5.28 -15.24 -3.67
CA ILE A 76 4.66 -14.84 -4.93
C ILE A 76 5.76 -14.76 -6.01
N ILE A 77 5.46 -15.23 -7.21
CA ILE A 77 6.34 -15.08 -8.39
C ILE A 77 5.56 -14.35 -9.48
N PHE A 78 6.09 -13.21 -9.93
CA PHE A 78 5.53 -12.47 -11.05
C PHE A 78 6.15 -12.95 -12.37
N ILE A 79 5.30 -13.36 -13.32
CA ILE A 79 5.72 -13.74 -14.67
C ILE A 79 5.31 -12.61 -15.63
N PRO A 80 6.27 -11.90 -16.26
CA PRO A 80 5.95 -10.82 -17.18
C PRO A 80 5.30 -11.36 -18.47
N GLY A 81 4.54 -10.50 -19.15
CA GLY A 81 3.98 -10.80 -20.47
C GLY A 81 5.02 -10.74 -21.60
N TYR A 82 4.57 -10.93 -22.83
CA TYR A 82 5.42 -10.88 -24.03
C TYR A 82 6.24 -9.58 -24.10
N ILE A 83 7.57 -9.71 -24.28
CA ILE A 83 8.56 -8.62 -24.37
C ILE A 83 8.53 -7.65 -23.15
N SER A 84 7.86 -8.02 -22.06
CA SER A 84 7.80 -7.19 -20.86
C SER A 84 8.97 -7.48 -19.93
N SER A 85 9.49 -6.44 -19.27
CA SER A 85 10.60 -6.57 -18.32
C SER A 85 10.12 -6.59 -16.86
N MET A 86 10.97 -7.06 -15.96
CA MET A 86 10.72 -7.05 -14.50
C MET A 86 10.50 -5.65 -13.92
N ASN A 87 10.83 -4.58 -14.65
CA ASN A 87 10.71 -3.18 -14.19
C ASN A 87 9.39 -2.53 -14.64
N GLY A 88 8.47 -3.28 -15.24
CA GLY A 88 7.15 -2.76 -15.60
C GLY A 88 6.32 -2.37 -14.37
N THR A 89 5.36 -1.46 -14.57
CA THR A 89 4.50 -0.92 -13.50
C THR A 89 3.78 -2.01 -12.70
N LYS A 90 3.31 -3.07 -13.38
CA LYS A 90 2.64 -4.21 -12.72
C LYS A 90 3.59 -4.98 -11.79
N ALA A 91 4.83 -5.20 -12.23
CA ALA A 91 5.83 -5.93 -11.46
C ALA A 91 6.22 -5.14 -10.19
N LEU A 92 6.38 -3.82 -10.31
CA LEU A 92 6.69 -2.95 -9.19
C LEU A 92 5.51 -2.85 -8.19
N ALA A 93 4.28 -2.71 -8.70
CA ALA A 93 3.09 -2.69 -7.85
C ALA A 93 2.92 -3.98 -7.03
N ILE A 94 3.19 -5.15 -7.63
CA ILE A 94 3.16 -6.43 -6.92
C ILE A 94 4.27 -6.53 -5.88
N GLU A 95 5.49 -6.04 -6.19
CA GLU A 95 6.58 -6.00 -5.21
C GLU A 95 6.20 -5.12 -4.00
N GLU A 96 5.64 -3.94 -4.24
CA GLU A 96 5.22 -3.02 -3.17
C GLU A 96 4.08 -3.60 -2.32
N PHE A 97 3.13 -4.28 -2.95
CA PHE A 97 2.06 -4.98 -2.25
C PHE A 97 2.59 -6.14 -1.39
N CYS A 98 3.49 -6.97 -1.92
CA CYS A 98 4.10 -8.04 -1.13
C CYS A 98 4.95 -7.48 0.01
N ARG A 99 5.62 -6.33 -0.22
CA ARG A 99 6.41 -5.64 0.79
C ARG A 99 5.56 -5.09 1.93
N SER A 100 4.40 -4.52 1.64
CA SER A 100 3.49 -3.99 2.67
C SER A 100 2.89 -5.09 3.53
N LEU A 101 2.62 -6.27 2.95
CA LEU A 101 2.16 -7.45 3.69
C LEU A 101 3.29 -8.23 4.37
N GLY A 102 4.54 -8.04 3.94
CA GLY A 102 5.70 -8.78 4.43
C GLY A 102 5.83 -10.20 3.85
N HIS A 103 5.30 -10.43 2.65
CA HIS A 103 5.43 -11.71 1.93
C HIS A 103 6.66 -11.74 1.03
N ALA A 104 7.21 -12.94 0.84
CA ALA A 104 8.30 -13.14 -0.11
C ALA A 104 7.77 -12.94 -1.55
N CYS A 105 8.55 -12.27 -2.39
CA CYS A 105 8.18 -12.02 -3.79
C CYS A 105 9.40 -12.12 -4.71
N ILE A 106 9.21 -12.69 -5.89
CA ILE A 106 10.22 -12.73 -6.96
C ILE A 106 9.62 -12.12 -8.23
N ARG A 107 10.40 -11.29 -8.91
CA ARG A 107 10.07 -10.72 -10.23
C ARG A 107 11.30 -10.66 -11.13
#